data_AF-A0A831XK88-F1
#
_entry.id   AF-A0A831XK88-F1
#
_cell.length_a   1.000
_cell.length_b   1.000
_cell.length_c   1.000
_cell.angle_alpha   90.00
_cell.angle_beta   90.00
_cell.angle_gamma   90.00
#
_symmetry.space_group_name_H-M   'P 1'
#
loop_
_entity.id
_entity.type
_entity.pdbx_description
1 polymer ?
#
loop_
_entity_poly.entity_id
_entity_poly.type
_entity_poly.pdbx_seq_one_letter_code
_entity_poly.pdbx_strand_id
1 'polypeptide(L)' 'AKTHLSLSHDSSVKGRPTGWVLPVRDVLVYRGAGFIVPVAGDIKLLPGTASDAAYRRIDVDVETGKVTGLF' A
#
# COMPACT_ATOMS: atom_id res chain seq x y z
N ALA A 1 0.03 -1.72 12.00
CA ALA A 1 -0.15 -1.33 10.60
C ALA A 1 -1.60 -0.91 10.35
N LYS A 2 -1.75 0.29 9.81
CA LYS A 2 -3.01 1.05 9.64
C LYS A 2 -2.98 1.77 8.30
N THR A 3 -4.08 2.40 7.90
CA THR A 3 -4.07 3.25 6.70
C THR A 3 -3.03 4.38 6.81
N HIS A 4 -2.33 4.66 5.72
CA HIS A 4 -1.38 5.76 5.61
C HIS A 4 -2.08 7.08 5.26
N LEU A 5 -3.35 7.02 4.82
CA LEU A 5 -4.11 8.17 4.33
C LEU A 5 -4.71 9.04 5.44
N SER A 6 -4.66 8.58 6.69
CA SER A 6 -5.15 9.29 7.87
C SER A 6 -4.27 9.00 9.09
N LEU A 7 -4.32 9.90 10.08
CA LEU A 7 -3.79 9.65 11.41
C LEU A 7 -4.61 8.59 12.17
N SER A 8 -5.91 8.47 11.87
CA SER A 8 -6.77 7.42 12.41
C SER A 8 -6.57 6.08 11.67
N HIS A 9 -7.46 5.10 11.94
CA HIS A 9 -7.55 3.86 11.17
C HIS A 9 -8.40 4.01 9.89
N ASP A 10 -9.21 5.07 9.80
CA ASP A 10 -10.13 5.32 8.69
C ASP A 10 -9.52 6.33 7.72
N SER A 11 -9.37 5.93 6.45
CA SER A 11 -8.81 6.78 5.39
C SER A 11 -9.66 8.03 5.07
N SER A 12 -10.95 8.02 5.40
CA SER A 12 -11.88 9.10 5.12
C SER A 12 -11.67 10.32 6.04
N VAL A 13 -11.23 10.08 7.28
CA VAL A 13 -11.10 11.12 8.29
C VAL A 13 -9.77 11.86 8.08
N LYS A 14 -9.83 13.11 7.62
CA LYS A 14 -8.64 13.94 7.34
C LYS A 14 -8.33 14.93 8.47
N GLY A 15 -7.14 15.51 8.43
CA GLY A 15 -6.70 16.51 9.40
C GLY A 15 -6.24 15.89 10.73
N ARG A 16 -6.67 16.48 11.85
CA ARG A 16 -6.27 16.05 13.21
C ARG A 16 -7.47 15.44 13.97
N PRO A 17 -7.82 14.17 13.71
CA PRO A 17 -8.92 13.52 14.42
C PRO A 17 -8.61 13.36 15.91
N THR A 18 -9.62 13.58 16.76
CA THR A 18 -9.55 13.43 18.23
C THR A 18 -10.71 12.55 18.71
N GLY A 19 -10.58 11.91 19.87
CA GLY A 19 -11.64 11.09 20.47
C GLY A 19 -11.97 9.78 19.73
N TRP A 20 -11.10 9.31 18.85
CA TRP A 20 -11.30 8.07 18.09
C TRP A 20 -10.57 6.89 18.75
N VAL A 21 -11.13 5.69 18.58
CA VAL A 21 -10.54 4.43 19.06
C VAL A 21 -9.83 3.74 17.90
N LEU A 22 -8.63 3.19 18.16
CA LEU A 22 -7.89 2.38 17.20
C LEU A 22 -8.32 0.91 17.36
N PRO A 23 -9.14 0.35 16.45
CA PRO A 23 -9.50 -1.07 16.52
C PRO A 23 -8.29 -1.90 16.08
N VAL A 24 -7.84 -2.84 16.92
CA VAL A 24 -6.81 -3.82 16.55
C VAL A 24 -7.51 -5.14 16.26
N ARG A 25 -7.43 -5.61 15.01
CA ARG A 25 -8.09 -6.86 14.57
C ARG A 25 -7.19 -8.08 14.75
N ASP A 26 -5.88 -7.91 14.52
CA ASP A 26 -4.94 -9.03 14.53
C ASP A 26 -3.54 -8.56 14.93
N VAL A 27 -2.65 -9.49 15.26
CA VAL A 27 -1.29 -9.22 15.69
C VAL A 27 -0.31 -10.14 14.97
N LEU A 28 0.51 -9.58 14.08
CA LEU A 28 1.54 -10.31 13.38
C LEU A 28 2.86 -10.27 14.17
N VAL A 29 3.47 -11.43 14.38
CA VAL A 29 4.72 -11.54 15.14
C VAL A 29 5.88 -11.85 14.19
N TYR A 30 6.77 -10.88 13.99
CA TYR A 30 7.97 -11.05 13.18
C TYR A 30 9.17 -11.36 14.07
N ARG A 31 9.29 -12.62 14.49
CA ARG A 31 10.34 -13.08 15.43
C ARG A 31 11.77 -12.78 14.95
N GLY A 32 12.04 -12.93 13.66
CA GLY A 32 13.36 -12.65 13.09
C GLY A 32 13.72 -11.15 13.06
N ALA A 33 12.73 -10.28 12.89
CA ALA A 33 12.92 -8.83 12.91
C ALA A 33 12.84 -8.24 14.34
N GLY A 34 12.28 -8.98 15.31
CA GLY A 34 12.13 -8.54 16.70
C GLY A 34 10.93 -7.63 16.95
N PHE A 35 9.93 -7.60 16.06
CA PHE A 35 8.77 -6.71 16.19
C PHE A 35 7.44 -7.47 16.23
N ILE A 36 6.50 -6.91 16.99
CA ILE A 36 5.09 -7.27 16.99
C ILE A 36 4.32 -6.16 16.28
N VAL A 37 3.52 -6.53 15.28
CA VAL A 37 2.81 -5.58 14.42
C VAL A 37 1.29 -5.74 14.62
N PRO A 38 0.66 -4.88 15.44
CA PRO A 38 -0.79 -4.86 15.57
C PRO A 38 -1.43 -4.33 14.29
N VAL A 39 -2.35 -5.08 13.70
CA VAL A 39 -3.06 -4.77 12.46
C VAL A 39 -4.39 -4.11 12.80
N ALA A 40 -4.56 -2.85 12.37
CA ALA A 40 -5.71 -2.02 12.69
C ALA A 40 -6.59 -1.66 11.48
N GLY A 41 -6.34 -2.32 10.35
CA GLY A 41 -7.09 -2.14 9.11
C GLY A 41 -6.58 -3.11 8.04
N ASP A 42 -7.14 -3.02 6.85
CA ASP A 42 -6.72 -3.90 5.76
C ASP A 42 -5.40 -3.42 5.15
N ILE A 43 -4.43 -4.33 5.12
CA ILE A 43 -3.12 -4.11 4.52
C ILE A 43 -3.05 -4.99 3.27
N LYS A 44 -2.90 -4.36 2.11
CA LYS A 44 -2.67 -5.10 0.87
C LYS A 44 -1.20 -5.52 0.81
N LEU A 45 -0.94 -6.79 1.08
CA LEU A 45 0.40 -7.39 0.97
C LEU A 45 0.77 -7.71 -0.48
N LEU A 46 -0.23 -7.96 -1.34
CA LEU A 46 -0.06 -8.23 -2.76
C LEU A 46 -0.90 -7.23 -3.57
N PRO A 47 -0.28 -6.25 -4.26
CA PRO A 47 -1.01 -5.38 -5.17
C PRO A 47 -1.40 -6.16 -6.44
N GLY A 48 -2.65 -6.00 -6.87
CA GLY A 48 -3.11 -6.49 -8.17
C GLY A 48 -2.82 -5.51 -9.29
N THR A 49 -2.93 -5.96 -10.53
CA THR A 49 -2.86 -5.10 -11.72
C THR A 49 -4.12 -4.24 -11.85
N ALA A 50 -3.97 -3.03 -12.41
CA ALA A 50 -5.11 -2.19 -12.78
C ALA A 50 -5.92 -2.80 -13.94
N SER A 51 -7.16 -2.32 -14.12
CA SER A 51 -8.00 -2.69 -15.27
C SER A 51 -7.28 -2.40 -16.60
N ASP A 52 -6.70 -1.21 -16.69
CA ASP A 52 -5.77 -0.85 -17.74
C ASP A 52 -4.31 -0.89 -17.26
N ALA A 53 -3.68 -2.04 -17.42
CA ALA A 53 -2.35 -2.32 -16.91
C ALA A 53 -1.26 -1.62 -17.75
N ALA A 54 -0.31 -0.97 -17.06
CA ALA A 54 0.75 -0.18 -17.67
C ALA A 54 1.65 -0.96 -18.65
N TYR A 55 1.81 -2.27 -18.47
CA TYR A 55 2.61 -3.10 -19.37
C TYR A 55 2.11 -3.08 -20.82
N ARG A 56 0.84 -2.75 -21.07
CA ARG A 56 0.29 -2.62 -22.43
C ARG A 56 0.90 -1.46 -23.23
N ARG A 57 1.50 -0.48 -22.53
CA ARG A 57 2.15 0.69 -23.12
C ARG A 57 3.68 0.58 -23.10
N ILE A 58 4.23 -0.51 -22.57
CA ILE A 58 5.67 -0.73 -22.52
C ILE A 58 6.12 -1.35 -23.83
N ASP A 59 7.05 -0.69 -24.52
CA ASP A 59 7.66 -1.20 -25.75
C ASP A 59 9.13 -0.80 -25.85
N VAL A 60 9.89 -1.51 -26.66
CA VAL A 60 11.32 -1.28 -26.90
C VAL A 60 11.56 -0.97 -28.37
N ASP A 61 12.10 0.21 -28.63
CA ASP A 61 12.54 0.60 -29.96
C ASP A 61 13.73 -0.29 -30.39
N VAL A 62 13.57 -1.05 -31.48
CA VAL A 62 14.54 -2.07 -31.91
C VAL A 62 15.81 -1.49 -32.54
N GLU A 63 15.81 -0.22 -32.94
CA GLU A 63 16.95 0.43 -33.58
C GLU A 63 17.82 1.16 -32.54
N THR A 64 17.18 1.83 -31.59
CA THR A 64 17.82 2.66 -30.58
C THR A 64 17.94 1.97 -29.21
N GLY A 65 17.22 0.87 -28.99
CA GLY A 65 17.15 0.15 -27.72
C GLY A 65 16.42 0.93 -26.62
N LYS A 66 15.73 2.02 -26.94
CA LYS A 66 15.04 2.87 -25.94
C LYS A 66 13.71 2.25 -25.54
N VAL A 67 13.46 2.21 -24.23
CA VAL A 67 12.21 1.74 -23.65
C VAL A 67 11.23 2.90 -23.52
N THR A 68 10.00 2.69 -23.98
CA THR A 68 8.88 3.64 -23.87
C THR A 68 7.84 3.13 -22.86
N GLY A 69 7.08 4.05 -22.25
CA GLY A 69 5.95 3.71 -21.37
C GLY A 69 6.30 3.14 -19.98
N LEU A 70 7.59 3.16 -19.60
CA LEU A 70 8.06 2.70 -18.28
C LEU A 70 7.93 3.77 -17.18
N PHE A 71 7.87 5.04 -17.58
CA PHE A 71 7.75 6.23 -16.72
C PHE A 71 6.97 7.33 -17.45
#